data_AF-A0A1V4QMM5-F1
#
_entry.id   AF-A0A1V4QMM5-F1
#
_cell.length_a   1.000
_cell.length_b   1.000
_cell.length_c   1.000
_cell.angle_alpha   90.00
_cell.angle_beta   90.00
_cell.angle_gamma   90.00
#
_symmetry.space_group_name_H-M   'P 1'
#
loop_
_entity.id
_entity.type
_entity.pdbx_description
1 polymer ?
#
loop_
_entity_poly.entity_id
_entity_poly.type
_entity_poly.pdbx_seq_one_letter_code
_entity_poly.pdbx_strand_id
1 'polypeptide(L)'
;MAAAKHLGWSVKRTHPDKAAAAERLSREHGLPEIEDLIVDLNYARKAAAYGDEAFPALDAEDVAIQIEEYVDAVTRLISRPTA
;
A
#
# COMPACT_ATOMS: atom_id res chain seq x y z
N MET A 1 -6.08 -2.54 -2.30
CA MET A 1 -7.29 -2.71 -3.14
C MET A 1 -8.21 -3.82 -2.65
N ALA A 2 -7.73 -5.03 -2.34
CA ALA A 2 -8.60 -6.12 -1.87
C ALA A 2 -9.41 -5.74 -0.62
N ALA A 3 -8.74 -5.22 0.41
CA ALA A 3 -9.39 -4.68 1.62
C ALA A 3 -10.43 -3.59 1.29
N ALA A 4 -10.03 -2.54 0.55
CA ALA A 4 -10.94 -1.48 0.13
C ALA A 4 -12.17 -2.01 -0.64
N LYS A 5 -11.98 -2.98 -1.54
CA LYS A 5 -13.07 -3.64 -2.28
C LYS A 5 -13.97 -4.46 -1.34
N HIS A 6 -13.40 -5.19 -0.39
CA HIS A 6 -14.15 -5.95 0.62
C HIS A 6 -15.02 -5.02 1.48
N LEU A 7 -14.52 -3.81 1.76
CA LEU A 7 -15.24 -2.75 2.47
C LEU A 7 -16.21 -1.94 1.58
N GLY A 8 -16.40 -2.34 0.31
CA GLY A 8 -17.31 -1.67 -0.63
C GLY A 8 -16.83 -0.32 -1.15
N TRP A 9 -15.56 0.03 -0.98
CA TRP A 9 -15.04 1.32 -1.45
C TRP A 9 -14.75 1.30 -2.95
N SER A 10 -15.16 2.38 -3.63
CA SER A 10 -14.76 2.64 -5.01
C SER A 10 -13.42 3.38 -5.03
N VAL A 11 -12.34 2.63 -5.27
CA VAL A 11 -10.98 3.18 -5.37
C VAL A 11 -10.49 3.08 -6.81
N LYS A 12 -10.06 4.20 -7.37
CA LYS A 12 -9.43 4.24 -8.70
C LYS A 12 -8.06 3.57 -8.65
N ARG A 13 -7.59 3.00 -9.76
CA ARG A 13 -6.35 2.19 -9.80
C ARG A 13 -5.07 3.00 -10.03
N THR A 14 -5.07 4.30 -9.74
CA THR A 14 -3.87 5.15 -9.88
C THR A 14 -2.92 4.99 -8.69
N HIS A 15 -1.66 5.43 -8.80
CA HIS A 15 -0.72 5.38 -7.67
C HIS A 15 -1.15 6.29 -6.50
N PRO A 16 -1.53 7.56 -6.71
CA PRO A 16 -2.04 8.41 -5.62
C PRO A 16 -3.29 7.83 -4.95
N ASP A 17 -4.23 7.29 -5.73
CA ASP A 17 -5.46 6.71 -5.17
C ASP A 17 -5.18 5.45 -4.33
N LYS A 18 -4.13 4.69 -4.67
CA LYS A 18 -3.70 3.54 -3.86
C LYS A 18 -3.09 3.98 -2.52
N ALA A 19 -2.27 5.02 -2.51
CA ALA A 19 -1.68 5.57 -1.29
C ALA A 19 -2.78 6.15 -0.38
N ALA A 20 -3.69 6.96 -0.92
CA ALA A 20 -4.84 7.49 -0.18
C ALA A 20 -5.75 6.39 0.38
N ALA A 21 -5.94 5.29 -0.37
CA ALA A 21 -6.68 4.14 0.14
C ALA A 21 -5.94 3.39 1.25
N ALA A 22 -4.60 3.32 1.22
CA ALA A 22 -3.79 2.72 2.27
C ALA A 22 -3.84 3.56 3.57
N GLU A 23 -3.66 4.88 3.46
CA GLU A 23 -3.82 5.83 4.57
C GLU A 23 -5.21 5.67 5.22
N ARG A 24 -6.26 5.62 4.38
CA ARG A 24 -7.63 5.42 4.87
C ARG A 24 -7.82 4.08 5.58
N LEU A 25 -7.22 3.00 5.08
CA LEU A 25 -7.27 1.68 5.71
C LEU A 25 -6.53 1.65 7.05
N SER A 26 -5.39 2.33 7.16
CA SER A 26 -4.68 2.51 8.42
C SER A 26 -5.59 3.22 9.43
N ARG A 27 -6.10 4.40 9.05
CA ARG A 27 -6.92 5.24 9.94
C ARG A 27 -8.23 4.58 10.38
N GLU A 28 -8.95 3.93 9.47
CA GLU A 28 -10.31 3.41 9.74
C GLU A 28 -10.30 1.97 10.26
N HIS A 29 -9.26 1.18 9.97
CA HIS A 29 -9.24 -0.25 10.26
C HIS A 29 -7.95 -0.73 10.96
N GLY A 30 -7.01 0.18 11.25
CA GLY A 30 -5.77 -0.14 11.96
C GLY A 30 -4.81 -1.01 11.16
N LEU A 31 -4.85 -0.92 9.82
CA LEU A 31 -3.84 -1.58 9.00
C LEU A 31 -2.49 -0.86 9.15
N PRO A 32 -1.36 -1.57 8.93
CA PRO A 32 -0.05 -0.93 8.88
C PRO A 32 -0.03 0.24 7.89
N GLU A 33 0.66 1.31 8.27
CA GLU A 33 0.90 2.50 7.44
C GLU A 33 1.89 2.12 6.34
N ILE A 34 1.45 2.19 5.07
CA ILE A 34 2.28 1.84 3.90
C ILE A 34 2.16 2.86 2.77
N GLU A 35 1.41 3.93 2.97
CA GLU A 35 1.15 4.97 1.97
C GLU A 35 2.43 5.57 1.42
N ASP A 36 3.40 5.86 2.29
CA ASP A 36 4.70 6.39 1.92
C ASP A 36 5.51 5.35 1.14
N LEU A 37 5.51 4.09 1.58
CA LEU A 37 6.15 3.00 0.85
C LEU A 37 5.56 2.82 -0.56
N ILE A 38 4.24 2.96 -0.73
CA ILE A 38 3.59 2.91 -2.06
C ILE A 38 4.11 4.04 -2.97
N VAL A 39 4.31 5.23 -2.40
CA VAL A 39 4.83 6.40 -3.11
C VAL A 39 6.29 6.17 -3.50
N ASP A 40 7.13 5.72 -2.56
CA ASP A 40 8.54 5.46 -2.79
C ASP A 40 8.77 4.35 -3.81
N LEU A 41 7.99 3.26 -3.77
CA LEU A 41 8.07 2.21 -4.78
C LEU A 41 7.69 2.72 -6.18
N ASN A 42 6.78 3.69 -6.28
CA ASN A 42 6.47 4.32 -7.56
C ASN A 42 7.60 5.23 -8.04
N TYR A 43 8.26 5.96 -7.14
CA TYR A 43 9.46 6.74 -7.46
C TYR A 43 10.63 5.85 -7.90
N ALA A 44 10.91 4.77 -7.16
CA ALA A 44 11.90 3.76 -7.54
C ALA A 44 11.62 3.17 -8.94
N ARG A 45 10.35 2.87 -9.23
CA ARG A 45 9.93 2.36 -10.56
C ARG A 45 10.20 3.39 -11.66
N LYS A 46 9.91 4.67 -11.44
CA LYS A 46 10.16 5.73 -12.43
C LYS A 46 11.65 5.99 -12.62
N ALA A 47 12.40 6.11 -11.54
CA ALA A 47 13.86 6.21 -11.56
C ALA A 47 14.49 5.08 -12.38
N ALA A 48 14.05 3.82 -12.17
CA ALA A 48 14.54 2.67 -12.91
C ALA A 48 14.10 2.65 -14.39
N ALA A 49 12.91 3.17 -14.72
CA ALA A 49 12.35 3.10 -16.07
C ALA A 49 12.80 4.27 -16.97
N TYR A 50 12.91 5.46 -16.41
CA TYR A 50 13.07 6.70 -17.17
C TYR A 50 14.32 7.49 -16.74
N GLY A 51 14.89 7.23 -15.57
CA GLY A 51 16.04 7.96 -15.04
C GLY A 51 15.75 9.44 -14.74
N ASP A 52 14.47 9.81 -14.65
CA ASP A 52 13.97 11.17 -14.46
C ASP A 52 13.88 11.57 -12.98
N GLU A 53 13.83 10.59 -12.09
CA GLU A 53 13.74 10.76 -10.65
C GLU A 53 14.92 10.06 -9.94
N ALA A 54 15.31 10.59 -8.78
CA ALA A 54 16.31 9.94 -7.93
C ALA A 54 15.73 8.64 -7.35
N PHE A 55 16.55 7.58 -7.31
CA PHE A 55 16.15 6.35 -6.66
C PHE A 55 16.04 6.60 -5.14
N PRO A 56 14.89 6.33 -4.51
CA PRO A 56 14.72 6.54 -3.07
C PRO A 56 15.62 5.59 -2.28
N ALA A 57 16.05 6.03 -1.10
CA ALA A 57 16.85 5.20 -0.20
C ALA A 57 15.96 4.15 0.47
N LEU A 58 15.79 3.01 -0.21
CA LEU A 58 15.01 1.88 0.25
C LEU A 58 15.94 0.75 0.69
N ASP A 59 15.71 0.23 1.90
CA ASP A 59 16.30 -1.03 2.34
C ASP A 59 15.40 -2.20 1.93
N ALA A 60 16.00 -3.23 1.33
CA ALA A 60 15.24 -4.34 0.76
C ALA A 60 14.56 -5.21 1.83
N GLU A 61 15.19 -5.38 3.00
CA GLU A 61 14.65 -6.17 4.11
C GLU A 61 13.47 -5.43 4.75
N ASP A 62 13.64 -4.14 5.05
CA ASP A 62 12.59 -3.31 5.64
C ASP A 62 11.35 -3.22 4.72
N VAL A 63 11.56 -3.08 3.41
CA VAL A 63 10.47 -3.08 2.42
C VAL A 63 9.73 -4.41 2.42
N ALA A 64 10.45 -5.54 2.47
CA ALA A 64 9.82 -6.85 2.49
C ALA A 64 8.97 -7.05 3.75
N ILE A 65 9.51 -6.70 4.92
CA ILE A 65 8.80 -6.79 6.20
C ILE A 65 7.51 -5.96 6.16
N GLN A 66 7.57 -4.70 5.74
CA GLN A 66 6.38 -3.83 5.67
C GLN A 66 5.31 -4.38 4.72
N ILE A 67 5.70 -4.95 3.58
CA ILE A 67 4.77 -5.58 2.65
C ILE A 67 4.13 -6.82 3.26
N GLU A 68 4.90 -7.68 3.92
CA GLU A 68 4.41 -8.89 4.56
C GLU A 68 3.41 -8.57 5.68
N GLU A 69 3.76 -7.65 6.58
CA GLU A 69 2.89 -7.22 7.67
C GLU A 69 1.55 -6.65 7.17
N TYR A 70 1.60 -5.84 6.10
CA TYR A 70 0.42 -5.27 5.49
C TYR A 70 -0.45 -6.32 4.79
N VAL A 71 0.15 -7.26 4.05
CA VAL A 71 -0.57 -8.36 3.39
C VAL A 71 -1.24 -9.25 4.43
N ASP A 72 -0.57 -9.55 5.54
CA ASP A 72 -1.14 -10.28 6.66
C ASP A 72 -2.32 -9.54 7.29
N ALA A 73 -2.19 -8.23 7.51
CA ALA A 73 -3.28 -7.40 8.04
C ALA A 73 -4.49 -7.34 7.09
N VAL A 74 -4.26 -7.19 5.78
CA VAL A 74 -5.31 -7.27 4.76
C VAL A 74 -5.99 -8.64 4.79
N THR A 75 -5.23 -9.72 4.87
CA THR A 75 -5.76 -11.09 4.92
C THR A 75 -6.64 -11.28 6.14
N ARG A 76 -6.18 -10.86 7.32
CA ARG A 76 -6.98 -10.87 8.56
C ARG A 76 -8.27 -10.07 8.42
N LEU A 77 -8.23 -8.90 7.78
CA LEU A 77 -9.41 -8.06 7.58
C LEU A 77 -10.45 -8.74 6.68
N ILE A 78 -10.03 -9.27 5.53
CA ILE A 78 -10.96 -9.85 4.54
C ILE A 78 -11.49 -11.24 4.93
N SER A 79 -10.79 -11.94 5.82
CA SER A 79 -11.22 -13.24 6.34
C SER A 79 -12.23 -13.12 7.48
N ARG A 80 -12.54 -11.91 7.99
CA ARG A 80 -13.60 -11.71 8.98
C ARG A 80 -14.97 -11.88 8.30
N PRO A 81 -15.92 -12.60 8.91
CA PRO A 81 -17.30 -12.63 8.42
C PRO A 81 -17.86 -11.21 8.42
N THR A 82 -18.29 -10.73 7.25
CA THR A 82 -19.12 -9.53 7.16
C THR A 82 -20.46 -9.85 7.82
N ALA A 83 -20.73 -9.19 8.96
CA ALA A 83 -22.02 -9.28 9.66
C ALA A 83 -23.17 -8.74 8.80
#